data_AF-G6C4H4-F1
#
_entry.id   AF-G6C4H4-F1
#
_cell.length_a   1.000
_cell.length_b   1.000
_cell.length_c   1.000
_cell.angle_alpha   90.00
_cell.angle_beta   90.00
_cell.angle_gamma   90.00
#
_symmetry.space_group_name_H-M   'P 1'
#
loop_
_entity.id
_entity.type
_entity.pdbx_description
1 polymer ?
#
loop_
_entity_poly.entity_id
_entity_poly.type
_entity_poly.pdbx_seq_one_letter_code
_entity_poly.pdbx_strand_id
1 'polypeptide(L)' 'MRKYDKFLTIGLFIFEAFYFYLIKQLPEKAARYPFFVLGLMVFLTLLLAINTFIIKPKNEAEKEED' A
#
# COMPACT_ATOMS: atom_id res chain seq x y z
N MET A 1 -9.89 -4.47 14.66
CA MET A 1 -9.01 -3.73 13.71
C MET A 1 -8.56 -4.57 12.50
N ARG A 2 -8.50 -5.93 12.56
CA ARG A 2 -8.05 -6.84 11.46
C ARG A 2 -8.71 -6.68 10.08
N LYS A 3 -10.02 -6.44 9.99
CA LYS A 3 -10.71 -6.25 8.70
C LYS A 3 -10.34 -4.92 8.05
N TYR A 4 -10.13 -3.89 8.86
CA TYR A 4 -9.83 -2.56 8.38
C TYR A 4 -8.43 -2.48 7.77
N ASP A 5 -7.41 -3.12 8.34
CA ASP A 5 -6.05 -3.12 7.76
C ASP A 5 -6.01 -3.71 6.34
N LYS A 6 -6.75 -4.81 6.09
CA LYS A 6 -6.89 -5.40 4.75
C LYS A 6 -7.66 -4.50 3.79
N PHE A 7 -8.80 -3.97 4.21
CA PHE A 7 -9.59 -3.03 3.40
C PHE A 7 -8.82 -1.73 3.12
N LEU A 8 -8.05 -1.25 4.09
CA LEU A 8 -7.21 -0.06 4.00
C LEU A 8 -6.08 -0.29 2.99
N THR A 9 -5.43 -1.45 3.03
CA THR A 9 -4.37 -1.80 2.07
C THR A 9 -4.92 -1.88 0.64
N ILE A 10 -6.10 -2.51 0.45
CA ILE A 10 -6.77 -2.55 -0.86
C ILE A 10 -7.17 -1.14 -1.32
N GLY A 11 -7.72 -0.33 -0.42
CA GLY A 11 -8.07 1.07 -0.69
C GLY A 11 -6.85 1.90 -1.09
N LEU A 12 -5.73 1.75 -0.38
CA LEU A 12 -4.45 2.42 -0.68
C LEU A 12 -3.95 2.08 -2.08
N PHE A 13 -4.02 0.81 -2.49
CA PHE A 13 -3.66 0.39 -3.86
C PHE A 13 -4.57 1.03 -4.93
N ILE A 14 -5.88 1.11 -4.67
CA ILE A 14 -6.82 1.78 -5.59
C ILE A 14 -6.52 3.27 -5.66
N PHE A 15 -6.23 3.92 -4.53
CA PHE A 15 -5.85 5.34 -4.47
C PHE A 15 -4.52 5.59 -5.19
N GLU A 16 -3.53 4.73 -5.06
CA GLU A 16 -2.26 4.83 -5.80
C GLU A 16 -2.46 4.74 -7.31
N ALA A 17 -3.31 3.81 -7.79
CA ALA A 17 -3.64 3.70 -9.20
C ALA A 17 -4.35 4.96 -9.73
N PHE A 18 -5.26 5.53 -8.94
CA PHE A 18 -5.92 6.79 -9.27
C PHE A 18 -4.95 7.98 -9.25
N TYR A 19 -4.04 8.01 -8.27
CA TYR A 19 -3.01 9.04 -8.16
C TYR A 19 -2.02 8.96 -9.32
N PHE A 20 -1.65 7.75 -9.76
CA PHE A 20 -0.85 7.53 -10.97
C PHE A 20 -1.54 8.09 -12.21
N TYR A 21 -2.85 7.86 -12.35
CA TYR A 21 -3.64 8.39 -13.45
C TYR A 21 -3.66 9.92 -13.45
N LEU A 22 -3.78 10.55 -12.27
CA LEU A 22 -3.71 12.01 -12.12
C LEU A 22 -2.32 12.55 -12.50
N ILE A 23 -1.25 11.91 -12.04
CA ILE A 23 0.13 12.33 -12.34
C ILE A 23 0.39 12.32 -13.85
N LYS A 24 -0.16 11.34 -14.57
CA LYS A 24 -0.02 11.25 -16.03
C LYS A 24 -0.62 12.44 -16.78
N GLN A 25 -1.52 13.20 -16.16
CA GLN A 25 -2.11 14.41 -16.75
C GLN A 25 -1.25 15.68 -16.51
N LEU A 26 -0.24 15.61 -15.64
CA LEU A 26 0.64 16.73 -15.35
C LEU A 26 1.77 16.86 -16.37
N PRO A 27 2.22 18.10 -16.67
CA PRO A 27 3.38 18.33 -17.53
C PRO A 27 4.65 17.70 -16.94
N GLU A 28 5.51 17.16 -17.80
CA GLU A 28 6.67 16.32 -17.41
C GLU A 28 7.62 16.97 -16.38
N LYS A 29 7.76 18.31 -16.40
CA LYS A 29 8.57 19.06 -15.42
C LYS A 29 7.98 18.99 -14.00
N ALA A 30 6.67 18.99 -13.87
CA ALA A 30 5.98 18.94 -12.58
C ALA A 30 5.71 17.51 -12.10
N ALA A 31 5.66 16.53 -13.03
CA ALA A 31 5.34 15.14 -12.71
C ALA A 31 6.48 14.38 -12.00
N ARG A 32 7.73 14.85 -12.08
CA ARG A 32 8.91 14.15 -11.55
C ARG A 32 8.87 13.94 -10.02
N TYR A 33 8.49 14.96 -9.25
CA TYR A 33 8.32 14.84 -7.80
C TYR A 33 7.13 13.95 -7.40
N PRO A 34 5.93 14.13 -7.99
CA PRO A 34 4.80 13.23 -7.78
C PRO A 34 5.11 11.75 -8.08
N PHE A 35 5.86 11.45 -9.15
CA PHE A 35 6.26 10.07 -9.45
C PHE A 35 7.17 9.48 -8.36
N PHE A 36 8.11 10.27 -7.84
CA PHE A 36 8.97 9.83 -6.74
C PHE A 36 8.17 9.55 -5.46
N VAL A 37 7.25 10.45 -5.12
CA VAL A 37 6.35 10.28 -3.96
C VAL A 37 5.44 9.07 -4.15
N LEU A 38 4.92 8.85 -5.36
CA LEU A 38 4.12 7.67 -5.68
C LEU A 38 4.93 6.38 -5.51
N GLY A 39 6.17 6.34 -6.01
CA GLY A 39 7.05 5.19 -5.82
C GLY A 39 7.32 4.89 -4.35
N LEU A 40 7.54 5.93 -3.53
CA LEU A 40 7.73 5.79 -2.09
C LEU A 40 6.45 5.28 -1.39
N MET A 41 5.29 5.83 -1.74
CA MET A 41 3.98 5.37 -1.25
C MET A 41 3.78 3.89 -1.57
N VAL A 42 3.96 3.48 -2.84
CA VAL A 42 3.81 2.07 -3.28
C VAL A 42 4.72 1.15 -2.47
N PHE A 43 5.97 1.56 -2.24
CA PHE A 43 6.92 0.78 -1.44
C PHE A 43 6.44 0.59 0.01
N LEU A 44 5.96 1.65 0.66
CA LEU A 44 5.41 1.57 2.02
C LEU A 44 4.12 0.74 2.06
N THR A 45 3.26 0.87 1.05
CA THR A 45 2.02 0.10 0.92
C THR A 45 2.29 -1.38 0.73
N LEU A 46 3.35 -1.76 0.00
CA LEU A 46 3.82 -3.15 -0.10
C LEU A 46 4.33 -3.69 1.23
N LEU A 47 5.11 -2.92 2.00
CA LEU A 47 5.54 -3.33 3.34
C LEU A 47 4.34 -3.54 4.28
N LEU A 48 3.36 -2.63 4.22
CA LEU A 48 2.13 -2.76 4.98
C LEU A 48 1.33 -4.00 4.53
N ALA A 49 1.25 -4.25 3.23
CA ALA A 49 0.58 -5.42 2.67
C ALA A 49 1.22 -6.72 3.14
N ILE A 50 2.55 -6.83 3.08
CA ILE A 50 3.30 -7.99 3.58
C ILE A 50 3.04 -8.18 5.08
N ASN A 51 3.11 -7.10 5.87
CA ASN A 51 2.88 -7.20 7.31
C ASN A 51 1.44 -7.63 7.63
N THR A 52 0.46 -7.11 6.87
CA THR A 52 -0.98 -7.38 7.05
C THR A 52 -1.40 -8.76 6.56
N PHE A 53 -0.84 -9.25 5.44
CA PHE A 53 -1.24 -10.49 4.78
C PHE A 53 -0.32 -11.69 5.05
N ILE A 54 0.95 -11.49 5.44
CA ILE A 54 1.93 -12.59 5.61
C ILE A 54 2.35 -12.74 7.08
N ILE A 55 2.78 -11.65 7.74
CA ILE A 55 3.38 -11.73 9.09
C ILE A 55 2.32 -11.89 10.18
N LYS A 56 1.30 -11.03 10.19
CA LYS A 56 0.23 -11.05 11.20
C LYS A 56 -0.62 -12.34 11.21
N PRO A 57 -0.96 -12.98 10.07
CA PRO A 57 -1.67 -14.26 10.10
C PRO A 57 -0.81 -15.42 10.59
N LYS A 58 0.52 -15.39 10.38
CA LYS A 58 1.43 -16.42 10.86
C LYS A 58 1.59 -16.38 12.39
N ASN A 59 1.71 -15.19 12.98
CA ASN A 59 1.85 -15.03 14.44
C ASN A 59 0.58 -15.35 15.25
N GLU A 60 -0.61 -15.31 14.64
CA GLU A 60 -1.84 -15.75 15.30
C GLU A 60 -2.03 -17.27 15.21
N ALA A 61 -1.60 -17.90 14.11
CA ALA A 61 -1.62 -19.36 13.97
C ALA A 61 -0.63 -20.04 14.94
N GLU A 62 0.56 -19.47 15.16
CA GLU A 62 1.54 -19.97 16.13
C GLU A 62 1.11 -19.75 17.59
N LYS A 63 0.11 -18.90 17.88
CA LYS A 63 -0.39 -18.64 19.24
C LYS A 63 -1.59 -19.51 19.65
N GLU A 64 -2.19 -20.25 18.73
CA GLU A 64 -3.28 -21.18 19.01
C GLU A 64 -2.80 -22.63 19.25
N GLU A 65 -1.49 -22.89 19.15
CA GLU A 65 -0.89 -24.22 19.35
C GLU A 65 -0.11 -24.38 20.69
N ASP A 66 -0.12 -23.39 21.59
CA ASP A 66 0.42 -23.50 22.97
C ASP A 66 -0.68 -23.48 24.05
#